data_AF-M2LVN5-F1
#
_entry.id   AF-M2LVN5-F1
#
_cell.length_a   1.000
_cell.length_b   1.000
_cell.length_c   1.000
_cell.angle_alpha   90.00
_cell.angle_beta   90.00
_cell.angle_gamma   90.00
#
_symmetry.space_group_name_H-M   'P 1'
#
loop_
_entity.id
_entity.type
_entity.pdbx_description
1 polymer ?
#
loop_
_entity_poly.entity_id
_entity_poly.type
_entity_poly.pdbx_seq_one_letter_code
_entity_poly.pdbx_strand_id
1 'polypeptide(L)' 'NKPRLSDAQKKFNHIESEKKRRLAIREGYDRLASNVPGMEGQGRSEAMVLQAAVVHLKEQLAKKEEL' A
#
# COMPACT_ATOMS: atom_id res chain seq x y z
N ASN A 1 -17.08 -5.42 -32.99
CA ASN A 1 -18.06 -4.96 -31.98
C ASN A 1 -17.86 -5.73 -30.68
N LYS A 2 -17.23 -5.12 -29.66
CA LYS A 2 -17.07 -5.75 -28.34
C LYS A 2 -18.44 -5.79 -27.66
N PRO A 3 -18.96 -6.96 -27.26
CA PRO A 3 -20.28 -7.05 -26.65
C PRO A 3 -20.32 -6.22 -25.37
N ARG A 4 -21.41 -5.47 -25.18
CA ARG A 4 -21.66 -4.74 -23.93
C ARG A 4 -21.84 -5.77 -22.80
N LEU A 5 -21.15 -5.53 -21.69
CA LEU A 5 -21.28 -6.36 -20.49
C LEU A 5 -22.71 -6.29 -19.96
N SER A 6 -23.25 -7.44 -19.54
CA SER A 6 -24.48 -7.49 -18.75
C SER A 6 -24.28 -6.79 -17.40
N ASP A 7 -25.35 -6.36 -16.75
CA ASP A 7 -25.24 -5.68 -15.45
C ASP A 7 -24.69 -6.61 -14.36
N ALA A 8 -24.98 -7.91 -14.44
CA ALA A 8 -24.37 -8.94 -13.59
C ALA A 8 -22.84 -9.00 -13.78
N GLN A 9 -22.37 -8.99 -15.04
CA GLN A 9 -20.92 -8.98 -15.34
C GLN A 9 -20.25 -7.68 -14.88
N LYS A 10 -20.91 -6.52 -15.05
CA LYS A 10 -20.37 -5.24 -14.56
C LYS A 10 -20.20 -5.27 -13.03
N LYS A 11 -21.21 -5.76 -12.30
CA LYS A 11 -21.16 -5.88 -10.84
C LYS A 11 -20.03 -6.81 -10.39
N PHE A 12 -19.89 -7.97 -11.05
CA PHE A 12 -18.80 -8.91 -10.77
C PHE A 12 -17.43 -8.27 -11.02
N ASN A 13 -17.23 -7.65 -12.19
CA ASN A 13 -15.97 -6.99 -12.54
C ASN A 13 -15.62 -5.85 -11.57
N HIS A 14 -16.62 -5.08 -11.11
CA HIS A 14 -16.41 -4.04 -10.11
C HIS A 14 -15.89 -4.61 -8.79
N ILE A 15 -16.50 -5.69 -8.29
CA ILE A 15 -16.08 -6.35 -7.04
C ILE A 15 -14.64 -6.89 -7.18
N GLU A 16 -14.33 -7.57 -8.28
CA GLU A 16 -12.99 -8.12 -8.50
C GLU A 16 -11.93 -7.03 -8.68
N SER A 17 -12.26 -5.94 -9.38
CA SER A 17 -11.37 -4.78 -9.52
C SER A 17 -11.05 -4.17 -8.15
N GLU A 18 -12.05 -3.99 -7.29
CA GLU A 18 -11.85 -3.44 -5.95
C GLU A 18 -11.07 -4.39 -5.03
N LYS A 19 -11.31 -5.71 -5.11
CA LYS A 19 -10.49 -6.71 -4.40
C LYS A 19 -9.03 -6.61 -4.81
N LYS A 20 -8.75 -6.55 -6.11
CA LYS A 20 -7.39 -6.42 -6.65
C LYS A 20 -6.74 -5.10 -6.20
N ARG A 21 -7.47 -3.99 -6.25
CA ARG A 21 -7.00 -2.69 -5.75
C ARG A 21 -6.63 -2.75 -4.28
N ARG A 22 -7.48 -3.33 -3.43
CA ARG A 22 -7.21 -3.48 -1.98
C ARG A 22 -6.04 -4.41 -1.69
N LEU A 23 -5.88 -5.48 -2.45
CA LEU A 23 -4.73 -6.38 -2.32
C LEU A 23 -3.43 -5.64 -2.63
N ALA A 24 -3.38 -4.90 -3.73
CA ALA A 24 -2.21 -4.13 -4.12
C ALA A 24 -1.82 -3.06 -3.08
N ILE A 25 -2.82 -2.40 -2.46
CA ILE A 25 -2.58 -1.45 -1.36
C ILE A 25 -1.93 -2.16 -0.17
N ARG A 26 -2.47 -3.32 0.24
CA ARG A 26 -1.95 -4.10 1.37
C ARG A 26 -0.51 -4.57 1.12
N GLU A 27 -0.24 -5.10 -0.07
CA GLU A 27 1.12 -5.48 -0.47
C GLU A 27 2.07 -4.27 -0.50
N GLY A 28 1.56 -3.07 -0.80
CA GLY A 28 2.31 -1.83 -0.66
C GLY A 28 2.70 -1.54 0.79
N TYR A 29 1.76 -1.68 1.73
CA TYR A 29 2.03 -1.50 3.16
C TYR A 29 2.97 -2.56 3.73
N ASP A 30 2.82 -3.82 3.34
CA ASP A 30 3.71 -4.90 3.79
C ASP A 30 5.16 -4.62 3.33
N ARG A 31 5.35 -4.16 2.09
CA ARG A 31 6.66 -3.72 1.58
C ARG A 31 7.19 -2.48 2.28
N LEU A 32 6.33 -1.52 2.63
CA LEU A 32 6.77 -0.33 3.36
C LEU A 32 7.23 -0.72 4.77
N ALA A 33 6.46 -1.57 5.45
CA ALA A 33 6.76 -2.10 6.78
C ALA A 33 8.09 -2.87 6.83
N SER A 34 8.46 -3.60 5.77
CA SER A 34 9.75 -4.29 5.70
C SER A 34 10.96 -3.35 5.49
N ASN A 35 10.74 -2.14 4.96
CA ASN A 35 11.81 -1.16 4.73
C ASN A 35 12.01 -0.21 5.92
N VAL A 36 11.01 -0.07 6.80
CA VAL A 36 11.07 0.82 7.96
C VAL A 36 11.54 0.02 9.18
N PRO A 37 12.69 0.37 9.80
CA PRO A 37 13.19 -0.33 10.97
C PRO A 37 12.14 -0.42 12.10
N GLY A 38 11.96 -1.62 12.64
CA GLY A 38 11.02 -1.87 13.74
C GLY A 38 9.55 -2.03 13.34
N MET A 39 9.20 -1.91 12.06
CA MET A 39 7.81 -2.07 11.57
C MET A 39 7.54 -3.41 10.87
N GLU A 40 8.50 -4.34 10.84
CA GLU A 40 8.33 -5.63 10.17
C GLU A 40 7.11 -6.39 10.72
N GLY A 41 6.28 -6.92 9.81
CA GLY A 41 5.03 -7.60 10.16
C GLY A 41 3.87 -6.68 10.59
N GLN A 42 4.09 -5.35 10.69
CA GLN A 42 3.06 -4.37 11.07
C GLN A 42 2.29 -3.78 9.88
N GLY A 43 2.37 -4.37 8.68
CA GLY A 43 1.73 -3.87 7.46
C GLY A 43 0.21 -3.69 7.52
N ARG A 44 -0.46 -4.20 8.58
CA ARG A 44 -1.89 -4.00 8.82
C ARG A 44 -2.23 -2.75 9.65
N SER A 45 -1.25 -2.15 10.32
CA SER A 45 -1.43 -0.90 11.07
C SER A 45 -1.09 0.29 10.18
N GLU A 46 -1.93 0.53 9.15
CA GLU A 46 -1.66 1.48 8.06
C GLU A 46 -1.16 2.85 8.56
N ALA A 47 -1.86 3.46 9.51
CA ALA A 47 -1.49 4.77 10.05
C ALA A 47 -0.13 4.77 10.77
N MET A 48 0.17 3.70 11.52
CA MET A 48 1.46 3.57 12.21
C MET A 48 2.61 3.40 11.21
N VAL A 49 2.43 2.55 10.20
CA VAL A 49 3.45 2.31 9.17
C VAL A 49 3.76 3.60 8.41
N LEU A 50 2.74 4.39 8.03
CA LEU A 50 2.96 5.69 7.38
C LEU A 50 3.70 6.68 8.29
N GLN A 51 3.28 6.78 9.55
CA GLN A 51 3.90 7.69 10.50
C GLN A 51 5.38 7.33 10.71
N ALA A 52 5.68 6.05 10.93
CA ALA A 52 7.04 5.55 11.11
C ALA A 52 7.89 5.74 9.85
N ALA A 53 7.32 5.53 8.66
CA ALA A 53 8.01 5.77 7.39
C ALA A 53 8.41 7.25 7.22
N VAL A 54 7.54 8.19 7.56
CA VAL A 54 7.84 9.63 7.49
C VAL A 54 8.94 10.01 8.46
N VAL A 55 8.90 9.50 9.69
CA VAL A 55 9.97 9.73 10.69
C VAL A 55 11.30 9.19 10.16
N HIS A 56 11.31 7.95 9.70
CA HIS A 56 12.51 7.31 9.17
C HIS A 56 13.11 8.09 7.99
N LEU A 57 12.29 8.53 7.03
CA LEU A 57 12.76 9.35 5.90
C LEU A 57 13.41 10.66 6.35
N LYS A 58 12.82 11.35 7.34
CA LYS A 58 13.40 12.58 7.89
C LYS A 58 14.77 12.34 8.53
N GLU A 59 14.92 11.25 9.29
CA GLU A 59 16.21 10.87 9.88
C GLU A 59 17.26 10.56 8.82
N GLN A 60 16.89 9.85 7.74
CA GLN A 60 17.82 9.55 6.64
C GLN A 60 18.27 10.82 5.91
N LEU A 61 17.37 11.79 5.71
CA LEU A 61 17.72 13.07 5.09
C LEU A 61 18.68 13.87 5.97
N ALA A 62 18.41 13.97 7.28
CA ALA A 62 19.31 14.66 8.21
C ALA A 62 20.71 14.04 8.24
N LYS A 63 20.80 12.69 8.30
CA LYS A 63 22.09 11.98 8.24
C LYS A 63 22.86 12.26 6.96
N LYS A 64 22.16 12.47 5.84
CA LYS A 64 22.79 12.80 4.56
C LYS A 64 23.36 14.22 4.53
N GLU A 65 22.75 15.16 5.24
CA GLU A 65 23.24 16.55 5.33
C GLU A 65 24.48 16.68 6.24
N GLU A 66 24.66 15.74 7.17
CA GLU A 66 25.82 15.67 8.08
C GLU A 66 27.05 14.95 7.48
N LEU A 67 26.91 14.32 6.30
CA LEU A 67 27.95 13.60 5.56
C LEU A 67 28.58 14.49 4.47
#